data_AF-A0A7X7RGZ8-F1
#
_entry.id   AF-A0A7X7RGZ8-F1
#
_cell.length_a   1.000
_cell.length_b   1.000
_cell.length_c   1.000
_cell.angle_alpha   90.00
_cell.angle_beta   90.00
_cell.angle_gamma   90.00
#
_symmetry.space_group_name_H-M   'P 1'
#
loop_
_entity.id
_entity.type
_entity.pdbx_description
1 polymer ?
#
loop_
_entity_poly.entity_id
_entity_poly.type
_entity_poly.pdbx_seq_one_letter_code
_entity_poly.pdbx_strand_id
1 'polypeptide(L)'
;MRAELLSVAQLKRFAQELAGEHAVDTGPGYNRLLPRLADNAQALRGAHEVILAADAAGRRLSAPEEWLLDNFYLIEQQIELARIHLPRRYSHLLPRLTRGPHRGLPRVYGLAAELIAHLDGLLDAESITAFVGAYQAAKTLKLGELWAFPIS
;
A
#
# COMPACT_ATOMS: atom_id res chain seq x y z
N MET A 1 7.48 -4.28 8.40
CA MET A 1 8.84 -3.71 8.37
C MET A 1 8.68 -2.25 8.75
N ARG A 2 9.36 -1.80 9.82
CA ARG A 2 9.42 -0.38 10.20
C ARG A 2 10.77 0.14 9.70
N ALA A 3 10.76 1.27 9.01
CA ALA A 3 11.97 1.95 8.57
C ALA A 3 12.20 3.21 9.42
N GLU A 4 13.35 3.87 9.26
CA GLU A 4 13.62 5.16 9.90
C GLU A 4 12.62 6.21 9.42
N LEU A 5 12.07 7.02 10.33
CA LEU A 5 11.15 8.10 9.98
C LEU A 5 11.89 9.22 9.26
N LEU A 6 11.39 9.60 8.08
CA LEU A 6 12.05 10.59 7.24
C LEU A 6 11.28 11.91 7.23
N SER A 7 12.00 13.02 7.36
CA SER A 7 11.47 14.33 6.98
C SER A 7 11.15 14.38 5.48
N VAL A 8 10.31 15.33 5.05
CA VAL A 8 9.99 15.53 3.62
C VAL A 8 11.25 15.68 2.76
N ALA A 9 12.29 16.36 3.26
CA ALA A 9 13.55 16.53 2.53
C ALA A 9 14.33 15.21 2.39
N GLN A 10 14.35 14.38 3.43
CA GLN A 10 14.96 13.04 3.38
C GLN A 10 14.16 12.10 2.47
N LEU A 11 12.83 12.16 2.54
CA LEU A 11 11.91 11.39 1.72
C LEU A 11 12.09 11.67 0.21
N LYS A 12 12.31 12.93 -0.16
CA LYS A 12 12.64 13.31 -1.55
C LYS A 12 13.95 12.70 -2.04
N ARG A 13 15.01 12.73 -1.23
CA ARG A 13 16.30 12.13 -1.59
C ARG A 13 16.18 10.62 -1.74
N PHE A 14 15.54 9.98 -0.76
CA PHE A 14 15.27 8.55 -0.79
C PHE A 14 14.47 8.14 -2.04
N ALA A 15 13.43 8.90 -2.41
CA ALA A 15 12.68 8.67 -3.66
C ALA A 15 13.55 8.71 -4.93
N GLN A 16 14.51 9.64 -5.00
CA GLN A 16 15.42 9.76 -6.14
C GLN A 16 16.38 8.58 -6.22
N GLU A 17 16.93 8.14 -5.09
CA GLU A 17 17.80 6.96 -5.00
C GLU A 17 17.03 5.70 -5.41
N LEU A 18 15.84 5.50 -4.84
CA LEU A 18 14.95 4.38 -5.15
C LEU A 18 14.59 4.34 -6.64
N ALA A 19 14.41 5.49 -7.28
CA ALA A 19 14.15 5.59 -8.73
C ALA A 19 15.31 5.05 -9.57
N GLY A 20 16.56 5.31 -9.16
CA GLY A 20 17.76 4.76 -9.80
C GLY A 20 17.87 3.24 -9.64
N GLU A 21 17.44 2.70 -8.51
CA GLU A 21 17.49 1.26 -8.24
C GLU A 21 16.38 0.47 -8.94
N HIS A 22 15.21 1.05 -9.12
CA HIS A 22 14.07 0.36 -9.73
C HIS A 22 14.33 -0.01 -11.18
N ALA A 23 14.31 -1.31 -11.48
CA ALA A 23 14.23 -1.84 -12.84
C ALA A 23 12.84 -2.44 -13.05
N VAL A 24 12.19 -2.14 -14.18
CA VAL A 24 10.79 -2.52 -14.43
C VAL A 24 10.61 -3.30 -15.72
N ASP A 25 9.73 -4.28 -15.66
CA ASP A 25 9.17 -4.99 -16.81
C ASP A 25 7.77 -4.42 -17.10
N THR A 26 7.56 -3.98 -18.34
CA THR A 26 6.32 -3.34 -18.81
C THR A 26 5.40 -4.31 -19.56
N GLY A 27 5.80 -5.58 -19.74
CA GLY A 27 4.96 -6.61 -20.35
C GLY A 27 3.76 -6.99 -19.47
N PRO A 28 2.73 -7.63 -20.03
CA PRO A 28 1.61 -8.14 -19.25
C PRO A 28 2.11 -9.16 -18.22
N GLY A 29 1.53 -9.17 -17.04
CA GLY A 29 1.90 -10.16 -16.03
C GLY A 29 0.79 -10.45 -15.04
N TYR A 30 1.06 -11.40 -14.16
CA TYR A 30 0.06 -11.92 -13.23
C TYR A 30 -0.35 -10.88 -12.21
N ASN A 31 -1.66 -10.79 -11.97
CA ASN A 31 -2.19 -10.02 -10.85
C ASN A 31 -1.75 -10.64 -9.53
N ARG A 32 -0.91 -9.92 -8.79
CA ARG A 32 -0.48 -10.30 -7.44
C ARG A 32 -1.12 -9.46 -6.33
N LEU A 33 -1.70 -8.31 -6.67
CA LEU A 33 -2.28 -7.40 -5.68
C LEU A 33 -3.68 -7.83 -5.24
N LEU A 34 -4.54 -8.28 -6.16
CA LEU A 34 -5.89 -8.73 -5.81
C LEU A 34 -5.90 -10.01 -4.95
N PRO A 35 -5.07 -11.04 -5.22
CA PRO A 35 -4.96 -12.17 -4.31
C PRO A 35 -4.51 -11.73 -2.91
N ARG A 36 -3.48 -10.88 -2.82
CA ARG A 36 -3.01 -10.35 -1.53
C ARG A 36 -4.09 -9.53 -0.81
N LEU A 37 -4.89 -8.75 -1.54
CA LEU A 37 -6.01 -8.02 -0.97
C LEU A 37 -7.08 -8.98 -0.43
N ALA A 38 -7.34 -10.09 -1.13
CA ALA A 38 -8.26 -11.12 -0.65
C ALA A 38 -7.74 -11.83 0.61
N ASP A 39 -6.45 -12.17 0.64
CA ASP A 39 -5.79 -12.77 1.81
C ASP A 39 -5.85 -11.83 3.02
N ASN A 40 -5.53 -10.54 2.82
CA ASN A 40 -5.61 -9.52 3.85
C ASN A 40 -7.05 -9.34 4.36
N ALA A 41 -8.03 -9.30 3.46
CA ALA A 41 -9.45 -9.18 3.83
C ALA A 41 -9.92 -10.38 4.66
N GLN A 42 -9.44 -11.60 4.34
CA GLN A 42 -9.76 -12.80 5.11
C GLN A 42 -9.13 -12.75 6.51
N ALA A 43 -7.86 -12.32 6.61
CA ALA A 43 -7.18 -12.18 7.89
C ALA A 43 -7.85 -11.13 8.79
N LEU A 44 -8.25 -10.00 8.21
CA LEU A 44 -8.97 -8.93 8.92
C LEU A 44 -10.33 -9.40 9.42
N ARG A 45 -11.12 -10.12 8.60
CA ARG A 45 -12.39 -10.72 9.02
C ARG A 45 -12.20 -11.72 10.17
N GLY A 46 -11.22 -12.61 10.07
CA GLY A 46 -10.92 -13.57 11.14
C GLY A 46 -10.51 -12.87 12.45
N ALA A 47 -9.70 -11.81 12.38
CA ALA A 47 -9.33 -11.03 13.56
C ALA A 47 -10.56 -10.35 14.19
N HIS A 48 -11.41 -9.74 13.37
CA HIS A 48 -12.65 -9.09 13.82
C HIS A 48 -13.59 -10.09 14.52
N GLU A 49 -13.80 -11.29 13.95
CA GLU A 49 -14.61 -12.34 14.57
C GLU A 49 -14.07 -12.78 15.95
N VAL A 50 -12.75 -12.95 16.06
CA VAL A 50 -12.09 -13.31 17.33
C VAL A 50 -12.24 -12.21 18.37
N ILE A 51 -12.09 -10.95 17.98
CA ILE A 51 -12.25 -9.80 18.88
C ILE A 51 -13.70 -9.66 19.33
N LEU A 52 -14.65 -9.79 18.41
CA LEU A 52 -16.08 -9.71 18.71
C LEU A 52 -16.54 -10.79 19.68
N ALA A 53 -16.09 -12.04 19.48
CA ALA A 53 -16.42 -13.14 20.38
C ALA A 53 -15.83 -12.93 21.78
N ALA A 54 -14.63 -12.36 21.86
CA ALA A 54 -13.99 -12.03 23.12
C ALA A 54 -14.71 -10.90 23.87
N ASP A 55 -15.12 -9.85 23.17
CA ASP A 55 -15.89 -8.73 23.74
C ASP A 55 -17.23 -9.23 24.30
N ALA A 56 -17.94 -10.05 23.54
CA ALA A 56 -19.18 -10.70 23.98
C ALA A 56 -19.00 -11.59 25.22
N ALA A 57 -17.80 -12.16 25.41
CA ALA A 57 -17.44 -12.93 26.60
C ALA A 57 -16.99 -12.06 27.80
N GLY A 58 -17.03 -10.73 27.68
CA GLY A 58 -16.61 -9.79 28.72
C GLY A 58 -15.09 -9.69 28.90
N ARG A 59 -14.31 -10.17 27.91
CA ARG A 59 -12.85 -10.00 27.94
C ARG A 59 -12.54 -8.53 27.69
N ARG A 60 -11.68 -7.95 28.53
CA ARG A 60 -11.13 -6.61 28.27
C ARG A 60 -10.32 -6.64 26.97
N LEU A 61 -10.73 -5.80 26.03
CA LEU A 61 -9.99 -5.56 24.80
C LEU A 61 -8.79 -4.63 25.05
N SER A 62 -7.77 -4.76 24.21
CA SER A 62 -6.66 -3.82 24.11
C SER A 62 -7.01 -2.70 23.14
N ALA A 63 -6.30 -1.57 23.22
CA ALA A 63 -6.58 -0.40 22.36
C ALA A 63 -6.58 -0.72 20.84
N PRO A 64 -5.69 -1.56 20.28
CA PRO A 64 -5.77 -1.94 18.86
C PRO A 64 -6.99 -2.80 18.52
N GLU A 65 -7.46 -3.63 19.46
CA GLU A 65 -8.65 -4.46 19.27
C GLU A 65 -9.92 -3.60 19.25
N GLU A 66 -10.03 -2.67 20.19
CA GLU A 66 -11.13 -1.69 20.25
C GLU A 66 -11.17 -0.84 18.98
N TRP A 67 -10.02 -0.28 18.58
CA TRP A 67 -9.93 0.51 17.34
C TRP A 67 -10.34 -0.29 16.12
N LEU A 68 -9.89 -1.55 16.00
CA LEU A 68 -10.25 -2.39 14.87
C LEU A 68 -11.76 -2.67 14.83
N LEU A 69 -12.39 -2.92 15.97
CA LEU A 69 -13.83 -3.16 16.07
C LEU A 69 -14.61 -1.91 15.66
N ASP A 70 -14.25 -0.75 16.20
CA ASP A 70 -14.91 0.53 15.91
C ASP A 70 -14.78 0.95 14.44
N ASN A 71 -13.68 0.57 13.77
CA ASN A 71 -13.35 1.01 12.42
C ASN A 71 -13.48 -0.10 11.36
N PHE A 72 -13.95 -1.30 11.72
CA PHE A 72 -13.96 -2.45 10.81
C PHE A 72 -14.73 -2.16 9.52
N TYR A 73 -15.88 -1.49 9.64
CA TYR A 73 -16.71 -1.12 8.49
C TYR A 73 -15.99 -0.20 7.49
N LEU A 74 -15.14 0.73 7.97
CA LEU A 74 -14.34 1.61 7.10
C LEU A 74 -13.31 0.78 6.34
N ILE A 75 -12.65 -0.15 7.02
CA ILE A 75 -11.66 -1.04 6.41
C ILE A 75 -12.32 -1.91 5.33
N GLU A 76 -13.52 -2.45 5.58
CA GLU A 76 -14.28 -3.20 4.58
C GLU A 76 -14.65 -2.33 3.36
N GLN A 77 -15.09 -1.10 3.58
CA GLN A 77 -15.35 -0.14 2.51
C GLN A 77 -14.09 0.13 1.67
N GLN A 78 -12.94 0.34 2.31
CA GLN A 78 -11.68 0.56 1.60
C GLN A 78 -11.23 -0.67 0.80
N ILE A 79 -11.45 -1.88 1.30
CA ILE A 79 -11.18 -3.12 0.56
C ILE A 79 -12.04 -3.19 -0.70
N GLU A 80 -13.32 -2.84 -0.61
CA GLU A 80 -14.23 -2.89 -1.75
C GLU A 80 -13.92 -1.79 -2.78
N LEU A 81 -13.65 -0.56 -2.33
CA LEU A 81 -13.18 0.53 -3.20
C LEU A 81 -11.89 0.14 -3.93
N ALA A 82 -10.92 -0.47 -3.23
CA ALA A 82 -9.68 -0.95 -3.85
C ALA A 82 -9.94 -1.98 -4.96
N ARG A 83 -10.95 -2.86 -4.81
CA ARG A 83 -11.33 -3.83 -5.86
C ARG A 83 -11.94 -3.16 -7.08
N ILE A 84 -12.77 -2.14 -6.86
CA ILE A 84 -13.42 -1.38 -7.93
C ILE A 84 -12.37 -0.58 -8.72
N HIS A 85 -11.47 0.11 -8.01
CA HIS A 85 -10.47 0.98 -8.62
C HIS A 85 -9.23 0.23 -9.15
N LEU A 86 -9.02 -1.03 -8.75
CA LEU A 86 -7.97 -1.90 -9.29
C LEU A 86 -8.55 -3.14 -10.00
N PRO A 87 -9.28 -3.00 -11.13
CA PRO A 87 -9.78 -4.14 -11.87
C PRO A 87 -8.66 -5.09 -12.28
N ARG A 88 -8.95 -6.39 -12.37
CA ARG A 88 -7.94 -7.42 -12.69
C ARG A 88 -7.17 -7.12 -13.98
N ARG A 89 -7.87 -6.67 -15.03
CA ARG A 89 -7.26 -6.29 -16.31
C ARG A 89 -6.29 -5.14 -16.16
N TYR A 90 -6.65 -4.15 -15.33
CA TYR A 90 -5.82 -2.99 -15.07
C TYR A 90 -4.54 -3.35 -14.31
N SER A 91 -4.66 -4.19 -13.27
CA SER A 91 -3.51 -4.70 -12.52
C SER A 91 -2.46 -5.39 -13.39
N HIS A 92 -2.87 -6.11 -14.46
CA HIS A 92 -1.95 -6.78 -15.39
C HIS A 92 -1.09 -5.82 -16.22
N LEU A 93 -1.54 -4.57 -16.39
CA LEU A 93 -0.86 -3.54 -17.20
C LEU A 93 0.16 -2.72 -16.42
N LEU A 94 0.21 -2.89 -15.09
CA LEU A 94 1.13 -2.13 -14.24
C LEU A 94 2.58 -2.64 -14.43
N PRO A 95 3.55 -1.74 -14.66
CA PRO A 95 4.97 -2.09 -14.67
C PRO A 95 5.39 -2.76 -13.37
N ARG A 96 6.10 -3.89 -13.47
CA ARG A 96 6.51 -4.69 -12.31
C ARG A 96 7.99 -4.54 -12.04
N LEU A 97 8.38 -4.56 -10.78
CA LEU A 97 9.79 -4.58 -10.41
C LEU A 97 10.45 -5.90 -10.79
N THR A 98 11.61 -5.85 -11.43
CA THR A 98 12.35 -7.06 -11.84
C THR A 98 13.36 -7.53 -10.79
N ARG A 99 13.64 -6.70 -9.78
CA ARG A 99 14.58 -6.95 -8.69
C ARG A 99 14.12 -6.32 -7.37
N GLY A 100 14.86 -6.58 -6.29
CA GLY A 100 14.58 -6.03 -4.97
C GLY A 100 13.50 -6.79 -4.19
N PRO A 101 13.11 -6.29 -3.00
CA PRO A 101 12.18 -6.95 -2.08
C PRO A 101 10.77 -7.11 -2.65
N HIS A 102 10.37 -6.22 -3.56
CA HIS A 102 9.06 -6.22 -4.21
C HIS A 102 9.08 -6.85 -5.61
N ARG A 103 10.06 -7.71 -5.92
CA ARG A 103 10.18 -8.36 -7.23
C ARG A 103 8.90 -9.05 -7.68
N GLY A 104 8.47 -8.73 -8.89
CA GLY A 104 7.26 -9.24 -9.54
C GLY A 104 5.96 -8.59 -9.05
N LEU A 105 6.01 -7.66 -8.10
CA LEU A 105 4.89 -6.79 -7.75
C LEU A 105 4.93 -5.51 -8.62
N PRO A 106 3.78 -4.84 -8.82
CA PRO A 106 3.75 -3.53 -9.45
C PRO A 106 4.69 -2.55 -8.74
N ARG A 107 5.43 -1.76 -9.51
CA ARG A 107 6.34 -0.73 -8.96
C ARG A 107 5.60 0.22 -8.04
N VAL A 108 4.40 0.65 -8.41
CA VAL A 108 3.55 1.52 -7.60
C VAL A 108 3.28 0.95 -6.19
N TYR A 109 3.17 -0.38 -6.07
CA TYR A 109 3.02 -1.04 -4.77
C TYR A 109 4.29 -0.91 -3.93
N GLY A 110 5.47 -1.11 -4.54
CA GLY A 110 6.75 -0.90 -3.88
C GLY A 110 6.89 0.54 -3.37
N LEU A 111 6.53 1.52 -4.18
CA LEU A 111 6.55 2.93 -3.78
C LEU A 111 5.64 3.21 -2.58
N ALA A 112 4.41 2.71 -2.60
CA ALA A 112 3.47 2.88 -1.49
C ALA A 112 3.98 2.17 -0.21
N ALA A 113 4.59 0.99 -0.34
CA ALA A 113 5.14 0.25 0.80
C ALA A 113 6.30 0.99 1.47
N GLU A 114 7.24 1.53 0.69
CA GLU A 114 8.34 2.34 1.23
C GLU A 114 7.82 3.63 1.89
N LEU A 115 6.86 4.30 1.25
CA LEU A 115 6.26 5.52 1.80
C LEU A 115 5.59 5.27 3.16
N ILE A 116 4.79 4.20 3.28
CA ILE A 116 4.15 3.82 4.54
C ILE A 116 5.21 3.48 5.60
N ALA A 117 6.28 2.79 5.23
CA ALA A 117 7.33 2.38 6.15
C ALA A 117 8.12 3.55 6.75
N HIS A 118 8.30 4.63 5.98
CA HIS A 118 9.05 5.83 6.37
C HIS A 118 8.22 6.95 7.01
N LEU A 119 6.89 6.83 6.96
CA LEU A 119 5.95 7.79 7.58
C LEU A 119 5.15 7.21 8.76
N ASP A 120 5.44 5.98 9.20
CA ASP A 120 4.66 5.24 10.21
C ASP A 120 3.14 5.21 9.93
N GLY A 121 2.76 5.26 8.66
CA GLY A 121 1.35 5.35 8.23
C GLY A 121 0.70 6.73 8.35
N LEU A 122 1.41 7.76 8.83
CA LEU A 122 0.95 9.16 8.83
C LEU A 122 1.13 9.77 7.43
N LEU A 123 0.19 9.43 6.55
CA LEU A 123 0.18 9.91 5.18
C LEU A 123 -0.55 11.24 5.07
N ASP A 124 0.13 12.26 4.55
CA ASP A 124 -0.45 13.53 4.15
C ASP A 124 -0.17 13.82 2.67
N ALA A 125 -1.00 14.69 2.07
CA ALA A 125 -0.93 15.00 0.65
C ALA A 125 0.39 15.67 0.24
N GLU A 126 1.01 16.47 1.10
CA GLU A 126 2.28 17.14 0.83
C GLU A 126 3.42 16.10 0.75
N SER A 127 3.50 15.21 1.73
CA SER A 127 4.50 14.13 1.80
C SER A 127 4.37 13.16 0.63
N ILE A 128 3.14 12.75 0.27
CA ILE A 128 2.87 11.90 -0.90
C ILE A 128 3.33 12.61 -2.19
N THR A 129 2.91 13.87 -2.38
CA THR A 129 3.23 14.64 -3.59
C THR A 129 4.73 14.88 -3.72
N ALA A 130 5.40 15.20 -2.60
CA ALA A 130 6.84 15.38 -2.55
C ALA A 130 7.59 14.10 -2.92
N PHE A 131 7.20 12.95 -2.37
CA PHE A 131 7.82 11.65 -2.65
C PHE A 131 7.63 11.23 -4.11
N VAL A 132 6.38 11.24 -4.59
CA VAL A 132 6.05 10.86 -5.97
C VAL A 132 6.71 11.81 -6.98
N GLY A 133 6.69 13.11 -6.71
CA GLY A 133 7.34 14.12 -7.54
C GLY A 133 8.85 13.91 -7.65
N ALA A 134 9.52 13.66 -6.52
CA ALA A 134 10.96 13.40 -6.49
C ALA A 134 11.33 12.09 -7.21
N TYR A 135 10.51 11.04 -7.05
CA TYR A 135 10.70 9.78 -7.78
C TYR A 135 10.58 10.00 -9.29
N GLN A 136 9.54 10.72 -9.73
CA GLN A 136 9.28 10.98 -11.15
C GLN A 136 10.35 11.85 -11.83
N ALA A 137 11.03 12.71 -11.07
CA ALA A 137 12.14 13.51 -11.59
C ALA A 137 13.32 12.65 -12.09
N ALA A 138 13.51 11.46 -11.51
CA ALA A 138 14.52 10.50 -11.93
C ALA A 138 13.94 9.39 -12.83
N LYS A 139 12.70 8.95 -12.58
CA LYS A 139 12.06 7.89 -13.38
C LYS A 139 10.55 8.08 -13.49
N THR A 140 10.09 8.41 -14.69
CA THR A 140 8.68 8.67 -14.99
C THR A 140 7.76 7.48 -14.64
N LEU A 141 6.65 7.79 -13.99
CA LEU A 141 5.55 6.85 -13.77
C LEU A 141 4.56 6.95 -14.94
N LYS A 142 3.99 5.82 -15.34
CA LYS A 142 2.89 5.84 -16.31
C LYS A 142 1.65 6.44 -15.65
N LEU A 143 0.75 7.03 -16.45
CA LEU A 143 -0.55 7.50 -15.97
C LEU A 143 -1.27 6.39 -15.18
N GLY A 144 -1.20 5.15 -15.66
CA GLY A 144 -1.82 4.02 -14.97
C GLY A 144 -1.19 3.68 -13.61
N GLU A 145 0.07 4.01 -13.39
CA GLU A 145 0.69 3.85 -12.07
C GLU A 145 0.24 4.95 -11.11
N LEU A 146 0.09 6.20 -11.58
CA LEU A 146 -0.40 7.32 -10.76
C LEU A 146 -1.84 7.12 -10.31
N TRP A 147 -2.71 6.65 -11.22
CA TRP A 147 -4.10 6.28 -10.90
C TRP A 147 -4.20 5.11 -9.90
N ALA A 148 -3.18 4.24 -9.84
CA ALA A 148 -3.15 3.10 -8.93
C ALA A 148 -2.51 3.44 -7.57
N PHE A 149 -1.95 4.65 -7.41
CA PHE A 149 -1.32 5.06 -6.16
C PHE A 149 -2.41 5.45 -5.14
N PRO A 150 -2.22 5.17 -3.84
CA PRO A 150 -3.15 5.60 -2.79
C PRO A 150 -3.16 7.14 -2.66
N ILE A 151 -3.92 7.79 -3.53
CA ILE A 151 -4.25 9.23 -3.49
C ILE A 151 -5.70 9.47 -3.96
N SER A 152 -6.41 8.43 -4.39
CA SER A 152 -7.78 8.50 -4.92
C SER A 152 -8.81 8.07 -3.90
#